data_AF-A0A7S0QUT3-F1
#
_entry.id   AF-A0A7S0QUT3-F1
#
_cell.length_a   1.000
_cell.length_b   1.000
_cell.length_c   1.000
_cell.angle_alpha   90.00
_cell.angle_beta   90.00
_cell.angle_gamma   90.00
#
_symmetry.space_group_name_H-M   'P 1'
#
loop_
_entity.id
_entity.type
_entity.pdbx_description
1 polymer ?
#
loop_
_entity_poly.entity_id
_entity_poly.type
_entity_poly.pdbx_seq_one_letter_code
_entity_poly.pdbx_strand_id
1 'polypeptide(L)'
;EAYDRSGGRILCVCVCPEAEGQEPFLLNHLTAPHCVVWSAIAASCAFPCMFPPQMLLSKSRTGAVQSWQPAGGTSGMFMWRSGLVHDTASIRGLRELFNVNYFVVVQTNPAVTAILALKHAVATLGGLYAKLADAWELEFKHRLRQLTEVTPWLDVFGVARTLQQQWEGDVTVVMRAGAASCLLLARSTPSDLYAMATQ
;
A
#
# COMPACT_ATOMS: atom_id res chain seq x y z
N GLU A 1 3.03 -17.32 16.00
CA GLU A 1 3.05 -18.41 14.98
C GLU A 1 3.89 -18.04 13.76
N ALA A 2 3.45 -17.12 12.88
CA ALA A 2 4.19 -16.81 11.65
C ALA A 2 5.60 -16.24 11.91
N TYR A 3 5.73 -15.37 12.92
CA TYR A 3 7.00 -14.81 13.37
C TYR A 3 7.98 -15.88 13.91
N ASP A 4 7.46 -16.82 14.70
CA ASP A 4 8.27 -17.90 15.27
C ASP A 4 8.73 -18.89 14.19
N ARG A 5 7.83 -19.22 13.26
CA ARG A 5 8.13 -20.12 12.13
C ARG A 5 9.12 -19.53 11.13
N SER A 6 9.14 -18.21 10.98
CA SER A 6 10.05 -17.52 10.06
C SER A 6 11.45 -17.32 10.66
N GLY A 7 11.68 -17.75 11.90
CA GLY A 7 12.96 -17.55 12.60
C GLY A 7 13.18 -16.11 13.03
N GLY A 8 12.11 -15.39 13.41
CA GLY A 8 12.20 -14.02 13.90
C GLY A 8 12.09 -12.93 12.81
N ARG A 9 11.62 -13.27 11.60
CA ARG A 9 11.38 -12.28 10.55
C ARG A 9 10.07 -11.56 10.79
N ILE A 10 10.13 -10.24 10.80
CA ILE A 10 8.98 -9.36 11.04
C ILE A 10 8.28 -9.11 9.71
N LEU A 11 7.00 -9.49 9.65
CA LEU A 11 6.10 -9.10 8.57
C LEU A 11 5.26 -7.91 9.03
N CYS A 12 5.16 -6.88 8.17
CA CYS A 12 4.31 -5.73 8.39
C CYS A 12 3.40 -5.54 7.18
N VAL A 13 2.09 -5.44 7.44
CA VAL A 13 1.08 -5.27 6.40
C VAL A 13 0.22 -4.05 6.76
N CYS A 14 0.15 -3.07 5.86
CA CYS A 14 -0.68 -1.88 6.04
C CYS A 14 -2.07 -2.13 5.46
N VAL A 15 -3.11 -1.83 6.25
CA VAL A 15 -4.52 -1.93 5.87
C VAL A 15 -5.27 -0.70 6.36
N CYS A 16 -6.26 -0.27 5.60
CA CYS A 16 -7.18 0.78 6.01
C CYS A 16 -8.56 0.21 6.28
N PRO A 17 -9.24 0.62 7.36
CA PRO A 17 -10.66 0.32 7.51
C PRO A 17 -11.47 0.97 6.39
N GLU A 18 -12.58 0.34 6.01
CA GLU A 18 -13.51 0.91 5.02
C GLU A 18 -14.27 2.12 5.56
N ALA A 19 -14.50 2.18 6.88
CA ALA A 19 -15.18 3.29 7.53
C ALA A 19 -14.39 4.59 7.35
N GLU A 20 -15.07 5.64 6.89
CA GLU A 20 -14.48 6.96 6.70
C GLU A 20 -13.93 7.54 8.02
N GLY A 21 -12.78 8.21 7.94
CA GLY A 21 -12.18 8.95 9.06
C GLY A 21 -11.34 8.13 10.02
N GLN A 22 -11.15 6.83 9.78
CA GLN A 22 -10.24 6.01 10.59
C GLN A 22 -8.83 5.93 9.98
N GLU A 23 -7.82 5.93 10.85
CA GLU A 23 -6.42 5.87 10.46
C GLU A 23 -6.02 4.48 9.94
N PRO A 24 -5.00 4.40 9.05
CA PRO A 24 -4.41 3.14 8.62
C PRO A 24 -3.83 2.35 9.80
N PHE A 25 -3.98 1.04 9.75
CA PHE A 25 -3.40 0.10 10.71
C PHE A 25 -2.21 -0.63 10.11
N LEU A 26 -1.10 -0.65 10.85
CA LEU A 26 0.07 -1.45 10.54
C LEU A 26 0.01 -2.78 11.31
N LEU A 27 -0.39 -3.84 10.62
CA LEU A 27 -0.49 -5.19 11.18
C LEU A 27 0.89 -5.84 11.25
N ASN A 28 1.29 -6.26 12.43
CA ASN A 28 2.53 -7.01 12.66
C ASN A 28 2.40 -7.95 13.87
N HIS A 29 3.51 -8.60 14.24
CA HIS A 29 3.52 -9.53 15.38
C HIS A 29 3.30 -8.86 16.75
N LEU A 30 3.50 -7.54 16.89
CA LEU A 30 3.25 -6.76 18.11
C LEU A 30 1.81 -6.26 18.17
N THR A 31 1.30 -5.70 17.07
CA THR A 31 -0.03 -5.06 17.00
C THR A 31 -1.16 -6.06 16.73
N ALA A 32 -0.87 -7.15 16.01
CA ALA A 32 -1.85 -8.15 15.61
C ALA A 32 -1.26 -9.58 15.59
N PRO A 33 -0.77 -10.12 16.74
CA PRO A 33 -0.04 -11.39 16.82
C PRO A 33 -0.84 -12.62 16.34
N HIS A 34 -2.16 -12.56 16.46
CA HIS A 34 -3.07 -13.65 16.12
C HIS A 34 -3.72 -13.49 14.74
N CYS A 35 -3.40 -12.42 13.99
CA CYS A 35 -3.95 -12.18 12.67
C CYS A 35 -3.46 -13.25 11.68
N VAL A 36 -4.38 -13.69 10.82
CA VAL A 36 -4.09 -14.67 9.78
C VAL A 36 -3.48 -13.95 8.58
N VAL A 37 -2.23 -14.29 8.26
CA VAL A 37 -1.41 -13.59 7.25
C VAL A 37 -2.09 -13.50 5.88
N TRP A 38 -2.70 -14.58 5.38
CA TRP A 38 -3.36 -14.54 4.06
C TRP A 38 -4.54 -13.56 4.02
N SER A 39 -5.29 -13.43 5.13
CA SER A 39 -6.39 -12.47 5.22
C SER A 39 -5.89 -11.03 5.24
N ALA A 40 -4.75 -10.79 5.91
CA ALA A 40 -4.09 -9.49 5.92
C ALA A 40 -3.58 -9.10 4.52
N ILE A 41 -2.97 -10.03 3.79
CA ILE A 41 -2.51 -9.81 2.42
C ILE A 41 -3.71 -9.54 1.50
N ALA A 42 -4.78 -10.34 1.59
CA ALA A 42 -5.99 -10.13 0.80
C ALA A 42 -6.62 -8.74 1.04
N ALA A 43 -6.69 -8.30 2.30
CA ALA A 43 -7.16 -6.96 2.64
C ALA A 43 -6.22 -5.85 2.12
N SER A 44 -4.91 -6.06 2.19
CA SER A 44 -3.92 -5.09 1.68
C SER A 44 -3.94 -4.98 0.15
N CYS A 45 -4.27 -6.07 -0.55
CA CYS A 45 -4.45 -6.09 -2.00
C CYS A 45 -5.83 -5.60 -2.45
N ALA A 46 -6.76 -5.31 -1.52
CA ALA A 46 -8.10 -4.85 -1.84
C ALA A 46 -8.09 -3.37 -2.29
N PHE A 47 -7.55 -3.14 -3.49
CA PHE A 47 -7.47 -1.82 -4.10
C PHE A 47 -8.86 -1.35 -4.52
N PRO A 48 -9.23 -0.08 -4.24
CA PRO A 48 -10.51 0.47 -4.69
C PRO A 48 -10.70 0.25 -6.18
N CYS A 49 -11.93 -0.08 -6.63
CA CYS A 49 -12.28 -0.44 -8.01
C CYS A 49 -11.87 -1.86 -8.47
N MET A 50 -10.76 -2.42 -7.98
CA MET A 50 -10.30 -3.74 -8.44
C MET A 50 -10.89 -4.89 -7.62
N PHE A 51 -10.96 -4.73 -6.30
CA PHE A 51 -11.38 -5.79 -5.40
C PHE A 51 -12.34 -5.27 -4.33
N PRO A 52 -13.34 -6.07 -3.91
CA PRO A 52 -14.20 -5.70 -2.80
C PRO A 52 -13.39 -5.67 -1.49
N PRO A 53 -13.81 -4.85 -0.52
CA PRO A 53 -13.23 -4.85 0.82
C PRO A 53 -13.20 -6.26 1.41
N GLN A 54 -12.16 -6.59 2.18
CA GLN A 54 -11.96 -7.92 2.75
C GLN A 54 -12.05 -7.88 4.27
N MET A 55 -12.48 -9.00 4.86
CA MET A 55 -12.50 -9.15 6.31
C MET A 55 -11.15 -9.68 6.80
N LEU A 56 -10.60 -9.06 7.83
CA LEU A 56 -9.43 -9.59 8.52
C LEU A 56 -9.84 -10.73 9.44
N LEU A 57 -9.00 -11.76 9.49
CA LEU A 57 -9.23 -12.94 10.31
C LEU A 57 -8.15 -13.07 11.37
N SER A 58 -8.53 -13.66 12.51
CA SER A 58 -7.63 -13.97 13.62
C SER A 58 -7.89 -15.37 14.15
N LYS A 59 -6.83 -15.98 14.69
CA LYS A 59 -6.93 -17.27 15.37
C LYS A 59 -7.20 -17.06 16.85
N SER A 60 -8.30 -17.61 17.35
CA SER A 60 -8.56 -17.72 18.78
C SER A 60 -7.57 -18.69 19.45
N ARG A 61 -7.48 -18.62 20.79
CA ARG A 61 -6.67 -19.54 21.60
C ARG A 61 -7.05 -21.01 21.39
N THR A 62 -8.30 -21.27 21.01
CA THR A 62 -8.84 -22.60 20.71
C THR A 62 -8.50 -23.08 19.29
N GLY A 63 -7.80 -22.26 18.48
CA GLY A 63 -7.50 -22.55 17.09
C GLY A 63 -8.64 -22.19 16.11
N ALA A 64 -9.80 -21.76 16.62
CA ALA A 64 -10.91 -21.31 15.78
C ALA A 64 -10.57 -19.98 15.08
N VAL A 65 -10.93 -19.86 13.79
CA VAL A 65 -10.77 -18.63 13.02
C VAL A 65 -11.98 -17.73 13.24
N GLN A 66 -11.75 -16.48 13.64
CA GLN A 66 -12.75 -15.47 13.94
C GLN A 66 -12.40 -14.16 13.24
N SER A 67 -13.35 -13.23 13.11
CA SER A 67 -13.05 -11.90 12.59
C SER A 67 -12.06 -11.19 13.52
N TRP A 68 -11.03 -10.59 12.93
CA TRP A 68 -10.11 -9.74 13.68
C TRP A 68 -10.76 -8.38 13.90
N GLN A 69 -10.70 -7.90 15.15
CA GLN A 69 -11.16 -6.58 15.53
C GLN A 69 -10.04 -5.86 16.28
N PRO A 70 -9.81 -4.57 16.01
CA PRO A 70 -8.88 -3.77 16.80
C PRO A 70 -9.38 -3.66 18.24
N ALA A 71 -8.45 -3.55 19.19
CA ALA A 71 -8.77 -3.45 20.61
C ALA A 71 -9.68 -2.23 20.88
N GLY A 72 -10.91 -2.49 21.33
CA GLY A 72 -11.93 -1.45 21.59
C GLY A 72 -12.97 -1.25 20.48
N GLY A 73 -12.93 -2.03 19.40
CA GLY A 73 -13.95 -1.99 18.35
C GLY A 73 -15.30 -2.57 18.79
N THR A 74 -16.39 -1.92 18.38
CA THR A 74 -17.77 -2.40 18.59
C THR A 74 -17.97 -3.74 17.88
N SER A 75 -18.61 -4.71 18.53
CA SER A 75 -18.88 -6.04 17.96
C SER A 75 -19.64 -5.94 16.63
N GLY A 76 -18.91 -6.04 15.52
CA GLY A 76 -19.44 -5.88 14.16
C GLY A 76 -18.48 -6.39 13.09
N MET A 77 -19.00 -6.50 11.85
CA MET A 77 -18.22 -6.93 10.69
C MET A 77 -17.41 -5.75 10.16
N PHE A 78 -16.10 -5.71 10.48
CA PHE A 78 -15.19 -4.68 9.97
C PHE A 78 -14.59 -5.13 8.64
N MET A 79 -14.79 -4.28 7.64
CA MET A 79 -14.25 -4.45 6.31
C MET A 79 -13.00 -3.59 6.14
N TRP A 80 -12.00 -4.14 5.46
CA TRP A 80 -10.68 -3.58 5.30
C TRP A 80 -10.33 -3.46 3.82
N ARG A 81 -9.59 -2.42 3.48
CA ARG A 81 -9.10 -2.09 2.15
C ARG A 81 -7.59 -1.90 2.18
N SER A 82 -7.02 -1.73 1.00
CA SER A 82 -5.60 -1.46 0.83
C SER A 82 -5.13 -0.22 1.60
N GLY A 83 -4.05 -0.37 2.36
CA GLY A 83 -3.35 0.73 3.02
C GLY A 83 -2.54 1.63 2.08
N LEU A 84 -2.46 1.28 0.78
CA LEU A 84 -1.68 2.00 -0.23
C LEU A 84 -2.12 3.48 -0.35
N VAL A 85 -3.39 3.76 -0.09
CA VAL A 85 -3.96 5.12 -0.12
C VAL A 85 -3.34 6.03 0.98
N HIS A 86 -2.80 5.43 2.06
CA HIS A 86 -2.27 6.14 3.24
C HIS A 86 -0.83 5.73 3.58
N ASP A 87 -0.03 5.45 2.57
CA ASP A 87 1.28 4.81 2.71
C ASP A 87 2.32 5.63 3.50
N THR A 88 2.14 6.94 3.66
CA THR A 88 2.99 7.74 4.55
C THR A 88 2.91 7.28 6.01
N ALA A 89 1.78 6.69 6.41
CA ALA A 89 1.62 6.10 7.74
C ALA A 89 2.35 4.76 7.89
N SER A 90 2.60 4.02 6.80
CA SER A 90 3.30 2.74 6.85
C SER A 90 4.77 2.95 7.22
N ILE A 91 5.46 3.88 6.53
CA ILE A 91 6.86 4.25 6.79
C ILE A 91 7.00 4.83 8.20
N ARG A 92 6.11 5.76 8.58
CA ARG A 92 6.11 6.35 9.92
C ARG A 92 5.90 5.29 11.01
N GLY A 93 4.93 4.39 10.84
CA GLY A 93 4.68 3.31 11.78
C GLY A 93 5.87 2.35 11.91
N LEU A 94 6.59 2.08 10.81
CA LEU A 94 7.83 1.29 10.85
C LEU A 94 8.96 1.99 11.61
N ARG A 95 9.11 3.32 11.43
CA ARG A 95 10.07 4.11 12.22
C ARG A 95 9.73 4.07 13.71
N GLU A 96 8.47 4.27 14.07
CA GLU A 96 8.02 4.36 15.45
C GLU A 96 8.06 3.00 16.17
N LEU A 97 7.62 1.92 15.52
CA LEU A 97 7.54 0.60 16.15
C LEU A 97 8.88 -0.15 16.19
N PHE A 98 9.73 0.05 15.18
CA PHE A 98 10.96 -0.74 15.02
C PHE A 98 12.24 0.09 14.99
N ASN A 99 12.15 1.41 15.21
CA ASN A 99 13.29 2.33 15.18
C ASN A 99 14.14 2.18 13.89
N VAL A 100 13.45 1.98 12.76
CA VAL A 100 14.09 1.79 11.45
C VAL A 100 14.49 3.15 10.88
N ASN A 101 15.77 3.31 10.56
CA ASN A 101 16.27 4.56 9.98
C ASN A 101 16.33 4.52 8.44
N TYR A 102 16.63 3.36 7.87
CA TYR A 102 16.87 3.19 6.44
C TYR A 102 15.79 2.34 5.78
N PHE A 103 15.27 2.81 4.64
CA PHE A 103 14.22 2.15 3.88
C PHE A 103 14.71 1.76 2.49
N VAL A 104 14.59 0.47 2.19
CA VAL A 104 14.68 -0.05 0.82
C VAL A 104 13.26 -0.19 0.28
N VAL A 105 12.89 0.63 -0.69
CA VAL A 105 11.56 0.67 -1.28
C VAL A 105 11.60 -0.04 -2.63
N VAL A 106 10.71 -1.01 -2.82
CA VAL A 106 10.55 -1.70 -4.11
C VAL A 106 9.23 -1.24 -4.73
N GLN A 107 9.32 -0.47 -5.81
CA GLN A 107 8.12 0.05 -6.47
C GLN A 107 7.64 -0.92 -7.55
N THR A 108 6.45 -1.47 -7.33
CA THR A 108 5.75 -2.38 -8.26
C THR A 108 4.53 -1.74 -8.91
N ASN A 109 4.05 -0.61 -8.39
CA ASN A 109 2.91 0.09 -8.97
C ASN A 109 3.29 0.62 -10.37
N PRO A 110 2.62 0.17 -11.45
CA PRO A 110 2.98 0.52 -12.81
C PRO A 110 2.86 2.01 -13.11
N ALA A 111 1.86 2.69 -12.54
CA ALA A 111 1.65 4.13 -12.76
C ALA A 111 2.80 4.96 -12.17
N VAL A 112 3.19 4.65 -10.94
CA VAL A 112 4.29 5.33 -10.24
C VAL A 112 5.64 4.99 -10.88
N THR A 113 5.82 3.72 -11.26
CA THR A 113 7.02 3.23 -11.94
C THR A 113 7.29 3.99 -13.24
N ALA A 114 6.25 4.28 -14.03
CA ALA A 114 6.39 5.05 -15.26
C ALA A 114 6.83 6.50 -14.99
N ILE A 115 6.28 7.14 -13.96
CA ILE A 115 6.65 8.51 -13.58
C ILE A 115 8.10 8.55 -13.07
N LEU A 116 8.50 7.60 -12.22
CA LEU A 116 9.89 7.48 -11.75
C LEU A 116 10.87 7.23 -12.90
N ALA A 117 10.51 6.35 -13.84
CA ALA A 117 11.35 6.08 -15.02
C ALA A 117 11.54 7.35 -15.88
N LEU A 118 10.49 8.15 -16.06
CA LEU A 118 10.58 9.44 -16.75
C LEU A 118 11.47 10.43 -15.97
N LYS A 119 11.29 10.54 -14.65
CA LYS A 119 12.12 11.37 -13.77
C LYS A 119 13.61 11.01 -13.90
N HIS A 120 13.94 9.71 -13.82
CA HIS A 120 15.31 9.24 -13.99
C HIS A 120 15.85 9.53 -15.39
N ALA A 121 15.05 9.34 -16.45
CA ALA A 121 15.46 9.68 -17.81
C ALA A 121 15.78 11.17 -17.95
N VAL A 122 14.94 12.05 -17.39
CA VAL A 122 15.18 13.50 -17.38
C VAL A 122 16.40 13.87 -16.55
N ALA A 123 16.61 13.21 -15.40
CA ALA A 123 17.78 13.43 -14.55
C ALA A 123 19.09 13.04 -15.25
N THR A 124 19.08 12.01 -16.12
CA THR A 124 20.27 11.65 -16.92
C THR A 124 20.66 12.70 -17.97
N LEU A 125 19.77 13.64 -18.30
CA LEU A 125 20.08 14.75 -19.22
C LEU A 125 20.97 15.82 -18.58
N GLY A 126 21.11 15.84 -17.24
CA GLY A 126 22.05 16.70 -16.53
C GLY A 126 21.58 17.12 -15.13
N GLY A 127 22.52 17.62 -14.31
CA GLY A 127 22.25 17.97 -12.90
C GLY A 127 21.24 19.10 -12.68
N LEU A 128 21.09 20.02 -13.65
CA LEU A 128 20.03 21.04 -13.60
C LEU A 128 18.65 20.41 -13.82
N TYR A 129 18.54 19.49 -14.78
CA TYR A 129 17.30 18.79 -15.09
C TYR A 129 16.86 17.86 -13.97
N ALA A 130 17.81 17.26 -13.24
CA ALA A 130 17.50 16.50 -12.02
C ALA A 130 16.78 17.38 -10.97
N LYS A 131 17.31 18.58 -10.67
CA LYS A 131 16.67 19.52 -9.73
C LYS A 131 15.30 20.00 -10.20
N LEU A 132 15.14 20.23 -11.51
CA LEU A 132 13.84 20.58 -12.09
C LEU A 132 12.84 19.42 -12.02
N ALA A 133 13.29 18.19 -12.21
CA ALA A 133 12.45 17.01 -12.09
C ALA A 133 11.98 16.81 -10.64
N ASP A 134 12.85 17.03 -9.65
CA ASP A 134 12.48 17.00 -8.23
C ASP A 134 11.50 18.12 -7.88
N ALA A 135 11.74 19.35 -8.36
CA ALA A 135 10.82 20.47 -8.15
C ALA A 135 9.45 20.20 -8.79
N TRP A 136 9.44 19.65 -10.00
CA TRP A 136 8.21 19.28 -10.70
C TRP A 136 7.44 18.18 -9.98
N GLU A 137 8.12 17.17 -9.44
CA GLU A 137 7.48 16.13 -8.63
C GLU A 137 6.81 16.73 -7.39
N LEU A 138 7.50 17.63 -6.68
CA LEU A 138 6.96 18.30 -5.50
C LEU A 138 5.73 19.16 -5.86
N GLU A 139 5.80 19.93 -6.94
CA GLU A 139 4.68 20.73 -7.42
C GLU A 139 3.51 19.85 -7.88
N PHE A 140 3.77 18.79 -8.62
CA PHE A 140 2.76 17.85 -9.09
C PHE A 140 2.02 17.20 -7.91
N LYS A 141 2.77 16.69 -6.92
CA LYS A 141 2.19 16.14 -5.69
C LYS A 141 1.41 17.18 -4.91
N HIS A 142 1.90 18.42 -4.84
CA HIS A 142 1.21 19.52 -4.18
C HIS A 142 -0.11 19.88 -4.88
N ARG A 143 -0.12 19.96 -6.22
CA ARG A 143 -1.32 20.22 -7.01
C ARG A 143 -2.33 19.09 -6.92
N LEU A 144 -1.88 17.84 -6.94
CA LEU A 144 -2.76 16.70 -6.70
C LEU A 144 -3.39 16.77 -5.31
N ARG A 145 -2.64 17.15 -4.28
CA ARG A 145 -3.18 17.32 -2.93
C ARG A 145 -4.27 18.39 -2.88
N GLN A 146 -4.01 19.56 -3.48
CA GLN A 146 -5.00 20.63 -3.59
C GLN A 146 -6.25 20.17 -4.35
N LEU A 147 -6.09 19.43 -5.45
CA LEU A 147 -7.22 18.89 -6.21
C LEU A 147 -8.02 17.88 -5.39
N THR A 148 -7.38 16.99 -4.64
CA THR A 148 -8.08 16.05 -3.76
C THR A 148 -8.85 16.76 -2.64
N GLU A 149 -8.31 17.86 -2.10
CA GLU A 149 -8.99 18.67 -1.07
C GLU A 149 -10.21 19.42 -1.63
N VAL A 150 -10.09 20.01 -2.83
CA VAL A 150 -11.17 20.80 -3.45
C VAL A 150 -12.22 19.92 -4.13
N THR A 151 -11.81 18.75 -4.64
CA THR A 151 -12.69 17.83 -5.37
C THR A 151 -12.61 16.40 -4.82
N PRO A 152 -13.14 16.14 -3.61
CA PRO A 152 -13.17 14.79 -3.03
C PRO A 152 -13.88 13.77 -3.92
N TRP A 153 -14.89 14.24 -4.67
CA TRP A 153 -15.71 13.46 -5.60
C TRP A 153 -15.00 13.07 -6.90
N LEU A 154 -13.82 13.63 -7.22
CA LEU A 154 -13.00 13.15 -8.35
C LEU A 154 -12.04 12.03 -7.92
N ASP A 155 -11.80 11.89 -6.62
CA ASP A 155 -10.96 10.84 -6.03
C ASP A 155 -11.78 9.62 -5.56
N VAL A 156 -12.90 9.32 -6.24
CA VAL A 156 -13.79 8.18 -5.92
C VAL A 156 -13.02 6.85 -5.90
N PHE A 157 -11.94 6.77 -6.67
CA PHE A 157 -11.15 5.56 -6.84
C PHE A 157 -9.82 5.56 -6.05
N GLY A 158 -9.54 6.60 -5.25
CA GLY A 158 -8.29 6.70 -4.46
C GLY A 158 -7.01 6.78 -5.31
N VAL A 159 -7.14 7.00 -6.62
CA VAL A 159 -6.02 7.07 -7.57
C VAL A 159 -5.17 8.31 -7.30
N ALA A 160 -5.79 9.44 -6.98
CA ALA A 160 -5.06 10.68 -6.70
C ALA A 160 -4.22 10.54 -5.42
N ARG A 161 -4.77 9.90 -4.38
CA ARG A 161 -4.04 9.59 -3.14
C ARG A 161 -2.91 8.60 -3.35
N THR A 162 -3.11 7.59 -4.19
CA THR A 162 -2.06 6.63 -4.58
C THR A 162 -0.88 7.35 -5.28
N LEU A 163 -1.18 8.34 -6.13
CA LEU A 163 -0.13 9.17 -6.76
C LEU A 163 0.53 10.15 -5.78
N GLN A 164 -0.09 10.48 -4.65
CA GLN A 164 0.52 11.35 -3.64
C GLN A 164 1.49 10.61 -2.70
N GLN A 165 1.59 9.28 -2.81
CA GLN A 165 2.47 8.48 -1.97
C GLN A 165 3.94 8.92 -2.06
N GLN A 166 4.69 8.61 -1.00
CA GLN A 166 6.13 8.69 -1.06
C GLN A 166 6.64 7.56 -1.96
N TRP A 167 7.18 7.92 -3.13
CA TRP A 167 7.59 6.97 -4.17
C TRP A 167 9.02 6.48 -4.01
N GLU A 168 9.81 7.19 -3.19
CA GLU A 168 11.24 6.96 -3.03
C GLU A 168 11.59 6.83 -1.54
N GLY A 169 12.41 5.82 -1.21
CA GLY A 169 13.10 5.68 0.06
C GLY A 169 14.59 5.99 -0.07
N ASP A 170 15.40 5.63 0.94
CA ASP A 170 16.86 5.79 0.90
C ASP A 170 17.48 5.01 -0.27
N VAL A 171 16.94 3.83 -0.56
CA VAL A 171 17.26 3.04 -1.75
C VAL A 171 15.94 2.66 -2.41
N THR A 172 15.76 3.07 -3.66
CA THR A 172 14.54 2.74 -4.42
C THR A 172 14.89 1.79 -5.55
N VAL A 173 14.30 0.61 -5.53
CA VAL A 173 14.40 -0.38 -6.60
C VAL A 173 13.12 -0.31 -7.41
N VAL A 174 13.25 0.18 -8.64
CA VAL A 174 12.12 0.29 -9.56
C VAL A 174 12.07 -0.97 -10.41
N MET A 175 10.94 -1.67 -10.39
CA MET A 175 10.73 -2.80 -11.28
C MET A 175 10.67 -2.29 -12.72
N ARG A 176 11.43 -2.89 -13.66
CA ARG A 176 11.28 -2.59 -15.10
C ARG A 176 9.96 -3.18 -15.58
N ALA A 177 8.87 -2.44 -15.40
CA ALA A 177 7.60 -2.76 -16.03
C ALA A 177 7.71 -2.41 -17.52
N GLY A 178 7.74 -3.42 -18.39
CA GLY A 178 7.57 -3.20 -19.83
C GLY A 178 6.14 -2.72 -20.09
N ALA A 179 5.94 -1.90 -21.13
CA ALA A 179 4.60 -1.42 -21.53
C ALA A 179 3.59 -2.58 -21.70
N ALA A 180 4.08 -3.76 -22.12
CA ALA A 180 3.31 -4.99 -22.22
C ALA A 180 2.73 -5.46 -20.87
N SER A 181 3.49 -5.38 -19.78
CA SER A 181 3.04 -5.78 -18.43
C SER A 181 1.98 -4.84 -17.88
N CYS A 182 2.14 -3.53 -18.11
CA CYS A 182 1.12 -2.53 -17.73
C CYS A 182 -0.17 -2.71 -18.53
N LEU A 183 -0.06 -3.00 -19.83
CA LEU A 183 -1.21 -3.31 -20.69
C LEU A 183 -1.90 -4.62 -20.29
N LEU A 184 -1.14 -5.61 -19.82
CA LEU A 184 -1.68 -6.88 -19.32
C LEU A 184 -2.49 -6.66 -18.04
N LEU A 185 -1.97 -5.86 -17.10
CA LEU A 185 -2.68 -5.48 -15.88
C LEU A 185 -3.92 -4.60 -16.16
N ALA A 186 -3.85 -3.73 -17.16
CA ALA A 186 -4.99 -2.90 -17.56
C ALA A 186 -6.08 -3.70 -18.29
N ARG A 187 -5.72 -4.83 -18.91
CA ARG A 187 -6.66 -5.71 -19.64
C ARG A 187 -7.17 -6.88 -18.80
N SER A 188 -6.49 -7.23 -17.71
CA SER A 188 -6.89 -8.35 -16.86
C SER A 188 -8.19 -8.04 -16.13
N THR A 189 -9.16 -8.93 -16.22
CA THR A 189 -10.38 -8.85 -15.42
C THR A 189 -10.07 -9.25 -13.97
N PRO A 190 -10.86 -8.80 -12.97
CA PRO A 190 -10.68 -9.23 -11.59
C PRO A 190 -10.65 -10.76 -11.43
N SER A 191 -11.45 -11.47 -12.24
CA SER A 191 -11.47 -12.94 -12.31
C SER A 191 -10.13 -13.56 -12.76
N ASP A 192 -9.45 -12.94 -13.73
CA ASP A 192 -8.15 -13.42 -14.19
C ASP A 192 -7.07 -13.22 -13.11
N LEU A 193 -7.15 -12.12 -12.38
CA LEU A 193 -6.25 -11.83 -11.26
C LEU A 193 -6.46 -12.81 -10.09
N TYR A 194 -7.72 -13.19 -9.80
CA TYR A 194 -8.02 -14.24 -8.82
C TYR A 194 -7.48 -15.61 -9.24
N ALA A 195 -7.56 -15.95 -10.54
CA ALA A 195 -7.01 -17.19 -11.07
C ALA A 195 -5.47 -17.22 -11.00
N MET A 196 -4.81 -16.08 -11.19
CA MET A 196 -3.35 -15.98 -11.02
C MET A 196 -2.91 -15.98 -9.56
N ALA A 197 -3.74 -15.47 -8.63
CA ALA A 197 -3.43 -15.46 -7.20
C ALA A 197 -3.62 -16.82 -6.50
N THR A 198 -4.35 -17.75 -7.15
CA THR A 198 -4.62 -19.09 -6.61
C THR A 198 -3.72 -20.20 -7.19
N GLN A 199 -2.85 -19.87 -8.15
CA GLN A 199 -1.79 -20.75 -8.67
C GLN A 199 -0.47 -20.57 -7.91
#